data_AF-A0A2E5LNL8-F1
#
_entry.id   AF-A0A2E5LNL8-F1
#
_cell.length_a   1.000
_cell.length_b   1.000
_cell.length_c   1.000
_cell.angle_alpha   90.00
_cell.angle_beta   90.00
_cell.angle_gamma   90.00
#
_symmetry.space_group_name_H-M   'P 1'
#
loop_
_entity.id
_entity.type
_entity.pdbx_description
1 polymer ?
#
loop_
_entity_poly.entity_id
_entity_poly.type
_entity_poly.pdbx_seq_one_letter_code
_entity_poly.pdbx_strand_id
1 'polypeptide(L)'
;MNNSKIAFVIVGYLFTTVVSSSAVGQNADIDAALVQLLQDVEIRRYLEQQELDSLNQGTYRTKGGDTLDRIINLTMPTSRIRRSFLRQAFVQANPRAFRSSNPNRLIAGVDIKLPTAEDLLALIFSTSPEVIADSTAQWISFP
;
A
#
# COMPACT_ATOMS: atom_id res chain seq x y z
N MET A 1 -32.89 -0.16 -98.45
CA MET A 1 -34.05 0.27 -97.65
C MET A 1 -34.05 -0.52 -96.36
N ASN A 2 -33.75 0.17 -95.26
CA ASN A 2 -34.14 -0.11 -93.87
C ASN A 2 -33.53 -1.33 -93.14
N ASN A 3 -32.59 -1.15 -92.21
CA ASN A 3 -32.73 -0.80 -90.77
C ASN A 3 -32.93 -2.04 -89.88
N SER A 4 -31.99 -2.31 -88.95
CA SER A 4 -32.26 -2.30 -87.49
C SER A 4 -31.31 -3.20 -86.66
N LYS A 5 -30.43 -2.52 -85.92
CA LYS A 5 -30.11 -2.70 -84.48
C LYS A 5 -29.24 -3.89 -84.03
N ILE A 6 -28.02 -3.50 -83.70
CA ILE A 6 -27.03 -4.09 -82.80
C ILE A 6 -27.68 -4.58 -81.50
N ALA A 7 -27.46 -5.85 -81.15
CA ALA A 7 -27.71 -6.38 -79.81
C ALA A 7 -26.36 -6.76 -79.19
N PHE A 8 -25.86 -5.88 -78.32
CA PHE A 8 -24.63 -6.07 -77.54
C PHE A 8 -24.98 -6.98 -76.36
N VAL A 9 -24.61 -8.26 -76.42
CA VAL A 9 -24.76 -9.18 -75.28
C VAL A 9 -23.53 -9.01 -74.39
N ILE A 10 -23.62 -8.10 -73.40
CA ILE A 10 -22.64 -8.03 -72.32
C ILE A 10 -23.04 -9.10 -71.29
N VAL A 11 -22.40 -10.25 -71.39
CA VAL A 11 -22.43 -11.27 -70.34
C VAL A 11 -21.68 -10.71 -69.14
N GLY A 12 -22.43 -10.24 -68.13
CA GLY A 12 -21.88 -9.81 -66.87
C GLY A 12 -21.36 -11.00 -66.06
N TYR A 13 -20.04 -11.11 -65.92
CA TYR A 13 -19.44 -11.97 -64.91
C TYR A 13 -19.17 -11.10 -63.66
N LEU A 14 -20.14 -11.06 -62.75
CA LEU A 14 -19.98 -10.39 -61.47
C LEU A 14 -19.17 -11.32 -60.54
N PHE A 15 -17.85 -11.11 -60.49
CA PHE A 15 -16.99 -11.75 -59.49
C PHE A 15 -17.28 -11.09 -58.13
N THR A 16 -18.13 -11.71 -57.29
CA THR A 16 -18.35 -11.24 -55.92
C THR A 16 -17.16 -11.65 -55.06
N THR A 17 -16.25 -10.72 -54.79
CA THR A 17 -15.28 -10.89 -53.71
C THR A 17 -16.00 -10.69 -52.38
N VAL A 18 -16.18 -11.77 -51.62
CA VAL A 18 -16.54 -11.70 -50.20
C VAL A 18 -15.38 -11.00 -49.48
N VAL A 19 -15.53 -9.72 -49.17
CA VAL A 19 -14.67 -9.05 -48.20
C VAL A 19 -15.20 -9.43 -46.83
N SER A 20 -14.42 -10.25 -46.12
CA SER A 20 -14.69 -10.60 -44.72
C SER A 20 -14.68 -9.32 -43.87
N SER A 21 -15.85 -8.93 -43.38
CA SER A 21 -16.02 -7.81 -42.44
C SER A 21 -15.53 -8.18 -41.04
N SER A 22 -14.25 -8.00 -40.74
CA SER A 22 -13.70 -8.08 -39.38
C SER A 22 -13.23 -6.72 -38.87
N ALA A 23 -14.10 -5.71 -38.90
CA ALA A 23 -13.83 -4.39 -38.30
C ALA A 23 -14.66 -4.12 -37.02
N VAL A 24 -15.70 -4.92 -36.77
CA VAL A 24 -16.61 -4.75 -35.62
C VAL A 24 -16.03 -5.36 -34.33
N GLY A 25 -15.16 -6.38 -34.43
CA GLY A 25 -14.50 -6.99 -33.26
C GLY A 25 -13.36 -6.16 -32.66
N GLN A 26 -12.56 -5.50 -33.51
CA GLN A 26 -11.36 -4.76 -33.07
C GLN A 26 -11.68 -3.57 -32.17
N ASN A 27 -12.81 -2.88 -32.39
CA ASN A 27 -13.21 -1.74 -31.56
C ASN A 27 -13.68 -2.19 -30.16
N ALA A 28 -14.38 -3.33 -30.08
CA ALA A 28 -14.80 -3.88 -28.80
C ALA A 28 -13.62 -4.32 -27.93
N ASP A 29 -12.57 -4.87 -28.56
CA ASP A 29 -11.34 -5.25 -27.86
C ASP A 29 -10.53 -4.02 -27.37
N ILE A 30 -10.52 -2.92 -28.14
CA ILE A 30 -9.88 -1.66 -27.75
C ILE A 30 -10.63 -1.02 -26.57
N ASP A 31 -11.96 -1.00 -26.61
CA ASP A 31 -12.79 -0.47 -25.53
C ASP A 31 -12.60 -1.29 -24.24
N ALA A 32 -12.53 -2.62 -24.36
CA ALA A 32 -12.24 -3.51 -23.23
C ALA A 32 -10.84 -3.27 -22.66
N ALA A 33 -9.83 -3.08 -23.51
CA ALA A 33 -8.46 -2.76 -23.08
C ALA A 33 -8.38 -1.39 -22.38
N LEU A 34 -9.12 -0.39 -22.87
CA LEU A 34 -9.22 0.93 -22.26
C LEU A 34 -9.87 0.86 -20.88
N VAL A 35 -10.99 0.15 -20.76
CA VAL A 35 -11.69 -0.06 -19.49
C VAL A 35 -10.79 -0.78 -18.48
N GLN A 36 -10.06 -1.81 -18.91
CA GLN A 36 -9.14 -2.54 -18.05
C GLN A 36 -8.01 -1.63 -17.52
N LEU A 37 -7.47 -0.74 -18.37
CA LEU A 37 -6.42 0.19 -17.97
C LEU A 37 -6.94 1.26 -17.00
N LEU A 38 -8.14 1.80 -17.25
CA LEU A 38 -8.78 2.76 -16.35
C LEU A 38 -9.06 2.14 -14.97
N GLN A 39 -9.49 0.87 -14.93
CA GLN A 39 -9.66 0.15 -13.67
C GLN A 39 -8.34 -0.04 -12.91
N ASP A 40 -7.25 -0.43 -13.59
CA ASP A 40 -5.96 -0.64 -12.94
C ASP A 40 -5.40 0.65 -12.33
N VAL A 41 -5.49 1.78 -13.05
CA VAL A 41 -5.05 3.09 -12.56
C VAL A 41 -5.85 3.53 -11.33
N GLU A 42 -7.16 3.34 -11.37
CA GLU A 42 -8.04 3.76 -10.29
C GLU A 42 -7.79 2.94 -9.02
N ILE A 43 -7.59 1.62 -9.14
CA ILE A 43 -7.22 0.74 -8.02
C ILE A 43 -5.90 1.21 -7.39
N ARG A 44 -4.88 1.52 -8.19
CA ARG A 44 -3.59 2.03 -7.69
C ARG A 44 -3.75 3.31 -6.89
N ARG A 45 -4.51 4.27 -7.43
CA ARG A 45 -4.78 5.56 -6.79
C ARG A 45 -5.47 5.39 -5.43
N TYR A 46 -6.44 4.48 -5.33
CA TYR A 46 -7.10 4.17 -4.05
C TYR A 46 -6.14 3.55 -3.03
N LEU A 47 -5.29 2.62 -3.45
CA LEU A 47 -4.32 1.97 -2.57
C LEU A 47 -3.28 2.96 -2.03
N GLU A 48 -2.79 3.88 -2.87
CA GLU A 48 -1.88 4.95 -2.46
C GLU A 48 -2.53 5.91 -1.47
N GLN A 49 -3.76 6.37 -1.75
CA GLN A 49 -4.50 7.22 -0.82
C GLN A 49 -4.71 6.56 0.54
N GLN A 50 -5.09 5.27 0.55
CA GLN A 50 -5.27 4.53 1.78
C GLN A 50 -3.97 4.39 2.58
N GLU A 51 -2.83 4.18 1.91
CA GLU A 51 -1.52 4.11 2.55
C GLU A 51 -1.14 5.47 3.16
N LEU A 52 -1.35 6.58 2.43
CA LEU A 52 -1.12 7.93 2.94
C LEU A 52 -2.03 8.28 4.14
N ASP A 53 -3.31 7.94 4.06
CA ASP A 53 -4.27 8.19 5.14
C ASP A 53 -3.93 7.37 6.38
N SER A 54 -3.50 6.12 6.21
CA SER A 54 -3.06 5.29 7.33
C SER A 54 -1.84 5.92 8.03
N LEU A 55 -0.85 6.38 7.27
CA LEU A 55 0.33 7.06 7.81
C LEU A 55 -0.05 8.36 8.54
N ASN A 56 -0.98 9.15 7.99
CA ASN A 56 -1.52 10.36 8.62
C ASN A 56 -2.28 10.05 9.92
N GLN A 57 -3.00 8.93 9.96
CA GLN A 57 -3.71 8.43 11.15
C GLN A 57 -2.78 7.72 12.15
N GLY A 58 -1.46 7.73 11.90
CA GLY A 58 -0.47 7.12 12.79
C GLY A 58 -0.60 5.59 12.85
N THR A 59 -1.11 4.95 11.79
CA THR A 59 -1.28 3.50 11.69
C THR A 59 -0.59 2.98 10.44
N TYR A 60 0.03 1.80 10.51
CA TYR A 60 0.70 1.17 9.39
C TYR A 60 0.18 -0.25 9.23
N ARG A 61 -0.21 -0.63 8.02
CA ARG A 61 -0.59 -2.03 7.74
C ARG A 61 0.62 -2.85 7.33
N THR A 62 0.96 -3.82 8.16
CA THR A 62 2.10 -4.70 7.93
C THR A 62 1.91 -5.59 6.71
N LYS A 63 2.92 -5.68 5.85
CA LYS A 63 2.93 -6.51 4.64
C LYS A 63 3.76 -7.78 4.88
N GLY A 64 3.52 -8.81 4.08
CA GLY A 64 4.30 -10.05 4.13
C GLY A 64 5.77 -9.77 3.81
N GLY A 65 6.69 -10.14 4.72
CA GLY A 65 8.13 -9.86 4.58
C GLY A 65 8.58 -8.53 5.18
N ASP A 66 7.68 -7.79 5.85
CA ASP A 66 8.08 -6.64 6.67
C ASP A 66 8.80 -7.07 7.95
N THR A 67 9.69 -6.19 8.39
CA THR A 67 10.36 -6.30 9.69
C THR A 67 10.11 -5.03 10.47
N LEU A 68 10.08 -5.14 11.79
CA LEU A 68 9.94 -3.99 12.65
C LEU A 68 11.00 -2.91 12.36
N ASP A 69 12.24 -3.32 12.10
CA ASP A 69 13.32 -2.40 11.77
C ASP A 69 13.12 -1.69 10.43
N ARG A 70 12.60 -2.38 9.42
CA ARG A 70 12.22 -1.74 8.16
C ARG A 70 11.14 -0.68 8.41
N ILE A 71 10.10 -1.03 9.17
CA ILE A 71 9.00 -0.11 9.49
C ILE A 71 9.51 1.10 10.28
N ILE A 72 10.37 0.91 11.28
CA ILE A 72 10.97 2.00 12.05
C ILE A 72 11.77 2.93 11.12
N ASN A 73 12.56 2.40 10.19
CA ASN A 73 13.31 3.23 9.25
C ASN A 73 12.40 3.98 8.26
N LEU A 74 11.27 3.40 7.87
CA LEU A 74 10.30 4.05 6.97
C LEU A 74 9.53 5.17 7.66
N THR A 75 9.08 4.92 8.90
CA THR A 75 8.16 5.81 9.63
C THR A 75 8.89 6.85 10.49
N MET A 76 10.07 6.52 11.00
CA MET A 76 10.87 7.38 11.87
C MET A 76 12.35 7.49 11.43
N PRO A 77 12.63 7.85 10.16
CA PRO A 77 13.99 7.85 9.61
C PRO A 77 14.94 8.84 10.31
N THR A 78 14.43 9.97 10.79
CA THR A 78 15.21 11.07 11.38
C THR A 78 15.25 11.03 12.91
N SER A 79 14.65 10.01 13.52
CA SER A 79 14.59 9.90 14.98
C SER A 79 15.98 9.68 15.57
N ARG A 80 16.34 10.47 16.58
CA ARG A 80 17.58 10.31 17.38
C ARG A 80 17.44 9.28 18.50
N ILE A 81 16.26 8.67 18.65
CA ILE A 81 15.97 7.70 19.70
C ILE A 81 16.68 6.38 19.38
N ARG A 82 17.23 5.73 20.41
CA ARG A 82 17.88 4.41 20.25
C ARG A 82 16.88 3.41 19.67
N ARG A 83 17.29 2.69 18.62
CA ARG A 83 16.42 1.69 17.97
C ARG A 83 15.87 0.63 18.92
N SER A 84 16.63 0.19 19.92
CA SER A 84 16.16 -0.75 20.93
C SER A 84 14.93 -0.24 21.69
N PHE A 85 14.91 1.06 21.97
CA PHE A 85 13.83 1.73 22.68
C PHE A 85 12.60 1.89 21.79
N LEU A 86 12.79 2.32 20.54
CA LEU A 86 11.71 2.35 19.55
C LEU A 86 11.06 0.98 19.39
N ARG A 87 11.85 -0.09 19.29
CA ARG A 87 11.31 -1.46 19.23
C ARG A 87 10.42 -1.79 20.43
N GLN A 88 10.86 -1.46 21.64
CA GLN A 88 10.08 -1.69 22.86
C GLN A 88 8.78 -0.87 22.85
N ALA A 89 8.85 0.41 22.47
CA ALA A 89 7.67 1.26 22.35
C ALA A 89 6.66 0.71 21.33
N PHE A 90 7.13 0.24 20.17
CA PHE A 90 6.27 -0.41 19.17
C PHE A 90 5.62 -1.69 19.69
N VAL A 91 6.36 -2.54 20.41
CA VAL A 91 5.82 -3.77 21.00
C VAL A 91 4.80 -3.47 22.10
N GLN A 92 5.08 -2.48 22.95
CA GLN A 92 4.17 -2.06 24.02
C GLN A 92 2.90 -1.40 23.49
N ALA A 93 3.01 -0.57 22.45
CA ALA A 93 1.85 0.02 21.79
C ALA A 93 1.00 -1.01 21.04
N ASN A 94 1.60 -2.14 20.61
CA ASN A 94 0.94 -3.13 19.73
C ASN A 94 1.16 -4.58 20.18
N PRO A 95 0.75 -4.99 21.39
CA PRO A 95 1.03 -6.33 21.90
C PRO A 95 0.42 -7.44 21.03
N ARG A 96 -0.67 -7.17 20.31
CA ARG A 96 -1.35 -8.12 19.43
C ARG A 96 -0.63 -8.34 18.09
N ALA A 97 0.24 -7.42 17.68
CA ALA A 97 0.94 -7.50 16.40
C ALA A 97 2.22 -8.37 16.46
N PHE A 98 2.69 -8.68 17.67
CA PHE A 98 3.92 -9.44 17.89
C PHE A 98 3.62 -10.78 18.55
N ARG A 99 4.19 -11.86 17.99
CA ARG A 99 4.07 -13.18 18.62
C ARG A 99 4.96 -13.26 19.86
N SER A 100 4.35 -13.56 21.01
CA SER A 100 5.06 -13.68 22.29
C SER A 100 5.80 -12.40 22.71
N SER A 101 5.30 -11.22 22.30
CA SER A 101 5.94 -9.92 22.53
C SER A 101 7.39 -9.83 22.00
N ASN A 102 7.76 -10.68 21.04
CA ASN A 102 9.09 -10.67 20.45
C ASN A 102 9.13 -9.66 19.30
N PRO A 103 9.99 -8.62 19.36
CA PRO A 103 10.09 -7.58 18.32
C PRO A 103 10.41 -8.11 16.92
N ASN A 104 11.08 -9.27 16.84
CA ASN A 104 11.47 -9.90 15.58
C ASN A 104 10.35 -10.76 14.96
N ARG A 105 9.24 -10.98 15.68
CA ARG A 105 8.13 -11.84 15.23
C ARG A 105 6.87 -11.01 14.97
N LEU A 106 6.95 -10.16 13.96
CA LEU A 106 5.83 -9.36 13.48
C LEU A 106 4.85 -10.23 12.68
N ILE A 107 3.55 -10.05 12.93
CA ILE A 107 2.48 -10.70 12.18
C ILE A 107 2.13 -9.84 10.97
N ALA A 108 2.04 -10.43 9.78
CA ALA A 108 1.66 -9.72 8.56
C ALA A 108 0.14 -9.52 8.46
N GLY A 109 -0.28 -8.47 7.76
CA GLY A 109 -1.67 -8.12 7.50
C GLY A 109 -2.38 -7.42 8.65
N VAL A 110 -1.66 -7.14 9.75
CA VAL A 110 -2.15 -6.48 10.96
C VAL A 110 -1.85 -4.99 10.88
N ASP A 111 -2.81 -4.18 11.30
CA ASP A 111 -2.66 -2.74 11.48
C ASP A 111 -1.94 -2.47 12.80
N ILE A 112 -0.79 -1.79 12.72
CA ILE A 112 0.01 -1.40 13.88
C ILE A 112 -0.03 0.10 14.08
N LYS A 113 -0.23 0.54 15.31
CA LYS A 113 -0.15 1.94 15.72
C LYS A 113 1.31 2.37 15.80
N LEU A 114 1.63 3.54 15.25
CA LEU A 114 2.92 4.20 15.43
C LEU A 114 2.97 4.80 16.84
N PRO A 115 4.05 4.55 17.60
CA PRO A 115 4.20 5.12 18.94
C PRO A 115 4.34 6.64 18.86
N THR A 116 3.56 7.36 19.69
CA THR A 116 3.68 8.82 19.81
C THR A 116 4.73 9.21 20.86
N ALA A 117 4.95 10.51 21.05
CA ALA A 117 5.86 11.01 22.07
C ALA A 117 5.46 10.54 23.48
N GLU A 118 4.16 10.48 23.77
CA GLU A 118 3.64 10.04 25.07
C GLU A 118 3.97 8.57 25.33
N ASP A 119 3.81 7.70 24.33
CA ASP A 119 4.12 6.27 24.42
C ASP A 119 5.63 6.07 24.70
N LEU A 120 6.48 6.94 24.14
CA LEU A 120 7.91 6.93 24.39
C LEU A 120 8.27 7.48 25.78
N LEU A 121 7.62 8.55 26.23
CA LEU A 121 7.86 9.13 27.55
C LEU A 121 7.43 8.17 28.67
N ALA A 122 6.31 7.46 28.50
CA ALA A 122 5.86 6.44 29.45
C ALA A 122 6.91 5.34 29.69
N LEU A 123 7.73 5.04 28.68
CA LEU A 123 8.80 4.04 28.75
C LEU A 123 10.07 4.58 29.46
N ILE A 124 10.27 5.91 29.50
CA ILE A 124 11.36 6.56 30.26
C ILE A 124 10.95 6.74 31.73
N PHE A 125 9.70 7.15 31.97
CA PHE A 125 9.21 7.53 33.30
C PHE A 125 8.54 6.37 34.06
N SER A 126 8.76 5.12 33.69
CA SER A 126 8.20 3.95 34.39
C SER A 126 8.78 3.72 35.79
N THR A 127 9.68 4.57 36.28
CA THR A 127 10.15 4.56 37.66
C THR A 127 9.10 5.22 38.56
N SER A 128 8.53 4.42 39.47
CA SER A 128 7.66 4.92 40.54
C SER A 128 8.42 5.94 41.41
N PRO A 129 7.81 7.07 41.81
CA PRO A 129 8.46 8.06 42.67
C PRO A 129 8.95 7.47 44.00
N GLU A 130 8.35 6.36 44.46
CA GLU A 130 8.76 5.62 45.64
C GLU A 130 10.18 5.01 45.50
N VAL A 131 10.52 4.49 44.33
CA VAL A 131 11.84 3.90 44.05
C VAL A 131 12.92 5.00 43.98
N ILE A 132 12.57 6.19 43.49
CA ILE A 132 13.48 7.35 43.49
C ILE A 132 13.70 7.82 44.93
N ALA A 133 12.63 7.99 45.71
CA ALA A 133 12.73 8.44 47.09
C ALA A 133 13.63 7.53 47.93
N ASP A 134 13.48 6.21 47.78
CA ASP A 134 14.31 5.22 48.47
C ASP A 134 15.78 5.27 48.01
N SER A 135 16.02 5.48 46.71
CA SER A 135 17.38 5.63 46.15
C SER A 135 18.08 6.92 46.60
N THR A 136 17.32 8.00 46.81
CA THR A 136 17.86 9.31 47.25
C THR A 136 18.07 9.37 48.76
N ALA A 137 17.39 8.51 49.53
CA ALA A 137 17.58 8.37 50.98
C ALA A 137 19.00 7.89 51.35
N GLN A 138 19.70 7.24 50.43
CA GLN A 138 21.09 6.81 50.60
C GLN A 138 22.14 7.83 50.13
N TRP A 139 21.73 9.01 49.65
CA TRP A 139 22.68 10.02 49.19
C TRP A 139 23.31 10.74 50.38
N ILE A 140 24.64 10.87 50.35
CA ILE A 140 25.40 11.59 51.37
C ILE A 140 25.24 13.09 51.08
N SER A 141 24.52 13.79 51.95
CA SER A 141 24.33 15.24 51.86
C SER A 141 25.46 15.97 52.58
N PHE A 142 26.09 16.95 51.93
CA PHE A 142 27.11 17.81 52.54
C PHE A 142 26.46 19.07 53.14
N PRO A 143 26.95 19.55 54.30
CA PRO A 143 26.54 20.82 54.90
C PRO A 143 27.09 22.04 54.15
#